data_AF-A0A4R1AP08-F1
#
_entry.id   AF-A0A4R1AP08-F1
#
_cell.length_a   1.000
_cell.length_b   1.000
_cell.length_c   1.000
_cell.angle_alpha   90.00
_cell.angle_beta   90.00
_cell.angle_gamma   90.00
#
_symmetry.space_group_name_H-M   'P 1'
#
loop_
_entity.id
_entity.type
_entity.pdbx_description
1 polymer ?
#
loop_
_entity_poly.entity_id
_entity_poly.type
_entity_poly.pdbx_seq_one_letter_code
_entity_poly.pdbx_strand_id
1 'polypeptide(L)'
;MSKYRIKGGIKLQKWEYRIEVYILRIEKQEREELNSLLTEYGSEGWELVNIIPQYKLENNLPNFKFLEVQENLLVFKRLVE
;
A
#
# COMPACT_ATOMS: atom_id res chain seq x y z
N MET A 1 1.12 -8.37 49.50
CA MET A 1 1.33 -9.03 48.20
C MET A 1 0.10 -8.73 47.36
N SER A 2 0.07 -8.23 46.13
CA SER A 2 1.08 -7.83 45.14
C SER A 2 0.48 -6.61 44.41
N LYS A 3 1.21 -5.49 44.34
CA LYS A 3 0.82 -4.31 43.55
C LYS A 3 1.51 -4.42 42.20
N TYR A 4 0.80 -4.87 41.16
CA TYR A 4 1.30 -4.75 39.80
C TYR A 4 1.17 -3.29 39.36
N ARG A 5 2.25 -2.52 39.54
CA ARG A 5 2.42 -1.21 38.92
C ARG A 5 2.82 -1.46 37.48
N ILE A 6 1.90 -1.25 36.54
CA ILE A 6 2.23 -1.19 35.11
C ILE A 6 3.00 0.13 34.92
N LYS A 7 4.33 0.07 35.02
CA LYS A 7 5.23 1.16 34.61
C LYS A 7 5.42 1.04 33.10
N GLY A 8 4.61 1.79 32.35
CA GLY A 8 4.73 1.88 30.91
C GLY A 8 3.50 2.57 30.36
N GLY A 9 3.51 3.90 30.30
CA GLY A 9 2.51 4.62 29.54
C GLY A 9 2.65 4.22 28.08
N ILE A 10 1.69 3.48 27.55
CA ILE A 10 1.61 3.18 26.12
C ILE A 10 1.35 4.53 25.44
N LYS A 11 2.38 5.11 24.81
CA LYS A 11 2.18 6.25 23.92
C LYS A 11 1.48 5.69 22.69
N LEU A 12 0.16 5.88 22.59
CA LEU A 12 -0.61 5.50 21.42
C LEU A 12 -0.04 6.28 20.23
N GLN A 13 0.65 5.58 19.34
CA GLN A 13 1.12 6.14 18.08
C GLN A 13 -0.11 6.35 17.18
N LYS A 14 -0.27 7.56 16.67
CA LYS A 14 -1.27 7.85 15.65
C LYS A 14 -0.64 7.61 14.29
N TRP A 15 -1.39 6.94 13.43
CA TRP A 15 -0.98 6.61 12.07
C TRP A 15 -1.98 7.22 11.10
N GLU A 16 -1.46 7.79 10.02
CA GLU A 16 -2.23 8.19 8.86
C GLU A 16 -1.98 7.19 7.74
N TYR A 17 -3.02 6.90 6.96
CA TYR A 17 -2.95 5.99 5.83
C TYR A 17 -3.37 6.71 4.55
N ARG A 18 -2.70 6.37 3.45
CA ARG A 18 -2.99 6.90 2.12
C ARG A 18 -3.04 5.76 1.11
N ILE A 19 -3.98 5.85 0.19
CA ILE A 19 -4.16 4.86 -0.89
C ILE A 19 -3.99 5.61 -2.21
N GLU A 20 -3.03 5.18 -3.01
CA GLU A 20 -2.79 5.71 -4.35
C GLU A 20 -3.12 4.66 -5.40
N VAL A 21 -3.85 5.08 -6.44
CA VAL A 21 -4.20 4.21 -7.57
C VAL A 21 -3.08 4.28 -8.59
N TYR A 22 -2.39 3.17 -8.80
CA TYR A 22 -1.32 3.01 -9.76
C TYR A 22 -1.82 2.17 -10.94
N ILE A 23 -2.24 2.86 -12.01
CA ILE A 23 -2.91 2.26 -13.18
C ILE A 23 -1.94 1.43 -14.02
N LEU A 24 -0.65 1.71 -13.93
CA LEU A 24 0.34 1.00 -14.73
C LEU A 24 0.58 -0.40 -14.17
N ARG A 25 0.86 -1.33 -15.09
CA ARG A 25 1.39 -2.63 -14.71
C ARG A 25 2.77 -2.38 -14.10
N ILE A 26 3.08 -3.10 -13.02
CA ILE A 26 4.42 -3.03 -12.42
C ILE A 26 5.32 -3.94 -13.28
N GLU A 27 5.61 -3.53 -14.52
CA GLU A 27 6.56 -4.21 -15.38
C GLU A 27 7.92 -3.47 -15.36
N LYS A 28 8.92 -4.05 -16.03
CA LYS A 28 10.30 -3.55 -15.97
C LYS A 28 10.44 -2.16 -16.59
N GLN A 29 9.54 -1.78 -17.49
CA GLN A 29 9.56 -0.53 -18.22
C GLN A 29 8.99 0.64 -17.40
N GLU A 30 8.03 0.38 -16.50
CA GLU A 30 7.44 1.41 -15.63
C GLU A 30 8.15 1.56 -14.27
N ARG A 31 9.31 0.91 -14.10
CA ARG A 31 10.09 0.94 -12.85
C ARG A 31 10.54 2.36 -12.47
N GLU A 32 10.81 3.21 -13.45
CA GLU A 32 11.27 4.58 -13.20
C GLU A 32 10.17 5.44 -12.57
N GLU A 33 8.95 5.40 -13.12
CA GLU A 33 7.82 6.16 -12.59
C GLU A 33 7.43 5.69 -11.19
N LEU A 34 7.37 4.37 -10.97
CA LEU A 34 7.13 3.83 -9.63
C LEU A 34 8.21 4.26 -8.63
N ASN A 35 9.49 4.22 -9.02
CA ASN A 35 10.58 4.65 -8.15
C ASN A 35 10.50 6.15 -7.82
N SER A 36 10.13 7.00 -8.78
CA SER A 36 9.92 8.42 -8.53
C SER A 36 8.81 8.65 -7.52
N LEU A 37 7.67 7.96 -7.68
CA LEU A 37 6.54 8.03 -6.73
C LEU A 37 6.97 7.57 -5.32
N LEU A 38 7.64 6.43 -5.21
CA LEU A 38 8.10 5.92 -3.92
C LEU A 38 9.12 6.84 -3.26
N THR A 39 9.97 7.48 -4.05
CA THR A 39 10.97 8.44 -3.57
C THR A 39 10.31 9.71 -3.04
N GLU A 40 9.35 10.27 -3.79
CA GLU A 40 8.58 11.45 -3.37
C GLU A 40 7.84 11.18 -2.06
N TYR A 41 7.07 10.09 -1.99
CA TYR A 41 6.30 9.73 -0.80
C TYR A 41 7.21 9.41 0.39
N GLY A 42 8.32 8.71 0.15
CA GLY A 42 9.34 8.47 1.16
C GLY A 42 9.93 9.75 1.73
N SER A 43 10.15 10.77 0.89
CA SER A 43 10.67 12.08 1.33
C SER A 43 9.68 12.86 2.20
N GLU A 44 8.37 12.62 2.03
CA GLU A 44 7.29 13.15 2.87
C GLU A 44 7.03 12.33 4.15
N GLY A 45 7.82 11.27 4.38
CA GLY A 45 7.69 10.39 5.54
C GLY A 45 6.66 9.28 5.40
N TRP A 46 6.16 9.03 4.20
CA TRP A 46 5.28 7.89 3.92
C TRP A 46 6.08 6.61 3.69
N GLU A 47 5.62 5.51 4.29
CA GLU A 47 6.13 4.16 4.10
C GLU A 47 5.12 3.34 3.30
N LEU A 48 5.54 2.78 2.16
CA LEU A 48 4.72 1.81 1.43
C LEU A 48 4.62 0.52 2.25
N VAL A 49 3.40 0.07 2.53
CA VAL A 49 3.14 -1.13 3.35
C VAL A 49 2.41 -2.23 2.63
N ASN A 50 1.70 -1.93 1.54
CA ASN A 50 1.02 -2.95 0.77
C ASN A 50 0.82 -2.52 -0.69
N ILE A 51 0.72 -3.51 -1.57
CA ILE A 51 0.34 -3.35 -2.97
C ILE A 51 -0.82 -4.32 -3.21
N ILE A 52 -2.00 -3.79 -3.52
CA ILE A 52 -3.21 -4.59 -3.73
C ILE A 52 -3.56 -4.55 -5.22
N PRO A 53 -3.25 -5.62 -5.97
CA PRO A 53 -3.63 -5.70 -7.38
C PRO A 53 -5.15 -5.79 -7.52
N GLN A 54 -5.72 -4.95 -8.37
CA GLN A 54 -7.12 -5.02 -8.78
C GLN A 54 -7.21 -5.75 -10.12
N TYR A 55 -7.98 -6.84 -10.13
CA TYR A 55 -8.17 -7.66 -11.31
C TYR A 55 -9.54 -7.41 -11.91
N LYS A 56 -9.61 -7.30 -13.23
CA LYS A 56 -10.88 -7.40 -13.95
C LYS A 56 -11.00 -8.80 -14.52
N LEU A 57 -12.12 -9.44 -14.22
CA LEU A 57 -12.49 -10.70 -14.82
C LEU A 57 -13.28 -10.40 -16.10
N GLU A 58 -12.69 -10.65 -17.26
CA GLU A 58 -13.45 -10.58 -18.51
C GLU A 58 -13.95 -11.98 -18.90
N ASN A 59 -15.28 -12.14 -18.91
CA ASN A 59 -15.95 -13.35 -19.38
C ASN A 59 -16.29 -13.20 -20.87
N ASN A 60 -15.30 -13.27 -21.75
CA ASN A 60 -15.55 -13.14 -23.19
C ASN A 60 -15.83 -14.46 -23.90
N LEU A 61 -15.66 -15.63 -23.26
CA LEU A 61 -15.99 -16.95 -23.83
C LEU A 61 -16.45 -17.95 -22.75
N PRO A 62 -17.27 -18.97 -23.10
CA PRO A 62 -17.82 -19.94 -22.14
C PRO A 62 -16.77 -20.71 -21.31
N ASN A 63 -15.54 -20.82 -21.83
CA ASN A 63 -14.47 -21.66 -21.26
C ASN A 63 -13.12 -20.93 -21.09
N PHE A 64 -13.07 -19.61 -21.24
CA PHE A 64 -11.81 -18.87 -21.12
C PHE A 64 -11.99 -17.67 -20.18
N LYS A 65 -11.22 -17.67 -19.08
CA LYS A 65 -11.14 -16.56 -18.13
C LYS A 65 -9.77 -15.92 -18.28
N PHE A 66 -9.73 -14.70 -18.79
CA PHE A 66 -8.53 -13.88 -18.72
C PHE A 66 -8.56 -13.13 -17.39
N LEU A 67 -7.47 -13.26 -16.62
CA LEU A 67 -7.23 -12.47 -15.42
C LEU A 67 -6.26 -11.37 -15.80
N GLU A 68 -6.74 -10.14 -15.90
CA GLU A 68 -5.90 -8.98 -16.18
C GLU A 68 -5.85 -8.07 -14.96
N VAL A 69 -4.64 -7.71 -14.53
CA VAL A 69 -4.43 -6.63 -13.54
C VAL A 69 -4.72 -5.32 -14.26
N GLN A 70 -5.75 -4.60 -13.80
CA GLN A 70 -6.09 -3.29 -14.34
C GLN A 70 -5.30 -2.17 -13.66
N GLU A 71 -5.15 -2.26 -12.35
CA GLU A 71 -4.51 -1.24 -11.53
C GLU A 71 -4.01 -1.86 -10.23
N ASN A 72 -3.09 -1.18 -9.56
CA ASN A 72 -2.57 -1.53 -8.26
C ASN A 72 -2.92 -0.44 -7.25
N LEU A 73 -3.45 -0.81 -6.09
CA LEU A 73 -3.60 0.13 -4.99
C LEU A 73 -2.33 0.09 -4.13
N LEU A 74 -1.61 1.20 -4.09
CA LEU A 74 -0.44 1.38 -3.24
C LEU A 74 -0.90 1.94 -1.90
N VAL A 75 -0.68 1.18 -0.83
CA VAL A 75 -1.07 1.57 0.52
C VAL A 75 0.16 2.08 1.26
N PHE A 76 0.08 3.32 1.71
CA PHE A 76 1.10 3.99 2.49
C PHE A 76 0.64 4.25 3.92
N LYS A 77 1.57 4.34 4.86
CA LYS A 77 1.33 4.83 6.21
C LYS A 77 2.38 5.87 6.60
N ARG A 78 2.07 6.76 7.54
CA ARG A 78 3.05 7.59 8.25
C ARG A 78 2.65 7.82 9.71
N LEU A 79 3.63 8.07 10.56
CA LEU A 79 3.39 8.52 11.92
C LEU A 79 2.87 9.96 11.92
N VAL A 80 1.86 10.22 12.73
CA VAL A 80 1.39 11.58 13.02
C VAL A 80 1.66 11.87 14.49
N GLU A 81 2.40 12.94 14.76
CA GLU A 81 2.70 13.39 16.12
C GLU A 81 1.47 13.96 16.86
#